data_AF-A0A353FKV0-F1
#
_entry.id   AF-A0A353FKV0-F1
#
_cell.length_a   1.000
_cell.length_b   1.000
_cell.length_c   1.000
_cell.angle_alpha   90.00
_cell.angle_beta   90.00
_cell.angle_gamma   90.00
#
_symmetry.space_group_name_H-M   'P 1'
#
loop_
_entity.id
_entity.type
_entity.pdbx_description
1 polymer ?
#
loop_
_entity_poly.entity_id
_entity_poly.type
_entity_poly.pdbx_seq_one_letter_code
_entity_poly.pdbx_strand_id
1 'polypeptide(L)'
;GLWFLGDAKGGGAETVLAFFAGAIASALAGWIGMHTATRAAVRTTEAAREGLAPALQVAFSSGTVMGLTVVGLGVLGLATFTCLYGADELALQKVLGFSFGASSIALFARVGGGIYTKAADVGAD
;
A
#
# COMPACT_ATOMS: atom_id res chain seq x y z
N GLY A 1 -19.47 -14.04 -10.10
CA GLY A 1 -20.79 -14.16 -9.46
C GLY A 1 -20.77 -13.56 -8.08
N LEU A 2 -20.88 -12.24 -7.99
CA LEU A 2 -21.01 -11.48 -6.73
C LEU A 2 -22.30 -10.64 -6.68
N TRP A 3 -23.13 -10.74 -7.72
CA TRP A 3 -24.36 -9.96 -7.93
C TRP A 3 -25.63 -10.65 -7.42
N PHE A 4 -25.54 -11.91 -6.99
CA PHE A 4 -26.69 -12.73 -6.61
C PHE A 4 -26.89 -12.89 -5.09
N LEU A 5 -26.02 -12.32 -4.25
CA LEU A 5 -26.28 -12.23 -2.81
C LEU A 5 -26.96 -10.91 -2.47
N GLY A 6 -28.27 -10.90 -2.72
CA GLY A 6 -29.27 -10.52 -1.72
C GLY A 6 -29.14 -9.15 -1.05
N ASP A 7 -30.02 -8.27 -1.51
CA ASP A 7 -30.54 -7.00 -0.96
C ASP A 7 -31.03 -7.04 0.52
N ALA A 8 -30.68 -8.07 1.30
CA ALA A 8 -31.09 -8.26 2.70
C ALA A 8 -29.94 -8.16 3.72
N LYS A 9 -28.69 -7.92 3.28
CA LYS A 9 -27.49 -7.80 4.14
C LYS A 9 -26.61 -6.58 3.82
N GLY A 10 -27.23 -5.50 3.32
CA GLY A 10 -26.58 -4.21 3.06
C GLY A 10 -25.52 -4.25 1.95
N GLY A 11 -26.02 -4.10 0.72
CA GLY A 11 -25.32 -3.41 -0.37
C GLY A 11 -23.99 -3.99 -0.86
N GLY A 12 -24.03 -4.99 -1.74
CA GLY A 12 -22.84 -5.50 -2.45
C GLY A 12 -22.05 -4.44 -3.23
N ALA A 13 -22.67 -3.32 -3.60
CA ALA A 13 -21.99 -2.20 -4.27
C ALA A 13 -21.00 -1.45 -3.35
N GLU A 14 -21.31 -1.33 -2.06
CA GLU A 14 -20.50 -0.56 -1.10
C GLU A 14 -19.20 -1.30 -0.76
N THR A 15 -19.25 -2.63 -0.66
CA THR A 15 -18.08 -3.48 -0.48
C THR A 15 -17.16 -3.47 -1.71
N VAL A 16 -17.74 -3.40 -2.91
CA VAL A 16 -16.97 -3.25 -4.16
C VAL A 16 -16.28 -1.88 -4.21
N LEU A 17 -16.98 -0.81 -3.82
CA LEU A 17 -16.36 0.53 -3.69
C LEU A 17 -15.23 0.54 -2.67
N ALA A 18 -15.43 -0.11 -1.51
CA ALA A 18 -14.38 -0.26 -0.49
C ALA A 18 -13.17 -1.03 -1.02
N PHE A 19 -13.39 -2.11 -1.79
CA PHE A 19 -12.34 -2.87 -2.44
C PHE A 19 -11.51 -2.00 -3.40
N PHE A 20 -12.15 -1.24 -4.30
CA PHE A 20 -11.43 -0.35 -5.21
C PHE A 20 -10.69 0.76 -4.46
N ALA A 21 -11.29 1.33 -3.43
CA ALA A 21 -10.63 2.33 -2.58
C ALA A 21 -9.36 1.75 -1.92
N GLY A 22 -9.42 0.51 -1.41
CA GLY A 22 -8.26 -0.19 -0.84
C GLY A 22 -7.19 -0.52 -1.88
N ALA A 23 -7.60 -0.95 -3.07
CA ALA A 23 -6.68 -1.20 -4.18
C ALA A 23 -5.94 0.08 -4.61
N ILE A 24 -6.66 1.20 -4.77
CA ILE A 24 -6.07 2.50 -5.12
C ILE A 24 -5.14 2.99 -4.01
N ALA A 25 -5.56 2.90 -2.74
CA ALA A 25 -4.72 3.30 -1.61
C ALA A 25 -3.41 2.51 -1.56
N SER A 26 -3.46 1.19 -1.80
CA SER A 26 -2.28 0.31 -1.87
C SER A 26 -1.35 0.68 -3.03
N ALA A 27 -1.92 0.93 -4.22
CA ALA A 27 -1.16 1.37 -5.39
C ALA A 27 -0.48 2.73 -5.17
N LEU A 28 -1.19 3.70 -4.59
CA LEU A 28 -0.66 5.03 -4.26
C LEU A 28 0.45 4.95 -3.22
N ALA A 29 0.27 4.16 -2.16
CA ALA A 29 1.29 3.94 -1.14
C ALA A 29 2.58 3.37 -1.77
N GLY A 30 2.45 2.37 -2.64
CA GLY A 30 3.57 1.78 -3.37
C GLY A 30 4.27 2.79 -4.30
N TRP A 31 3.50 3.61 -5.01
CA TRP A 31 4.06 4.62 -5.91
C TRP A 31 4.84 5.72 -5.16
N ILE A 32 4.27 6.26 -4.08
CA ILE A 32 4.93 7.28 -3.24
C ILE A 32 6.21 6.69 -2.61
N GLY A 33 6.14 5.45 -2.11
CA GLY A 33 7.30 4.75 -1.55
C GLY A 33 8.42 4.55 -2.57
N MET A 34 8.10 4.08 -3.77
CA MET A 34 9.09 3.87 -4.83
C MET A 34 9.69 5.19 -5.34
N HIS A 35 8.87 6.24 -5.44
CA HIS A 35 9.31 7.56 -5.87
C HIS A 35 10.27 8.23 -4.87
N THR A 36 10.02 8.05 -3.58
CA THR A 36 10.90 8.54 -2.51
C THR A 36 12.18 7.71 -2.42
N ALA A 37 12.09 6.39 -2.53
CA ALA A 37 13.24 5.48 -2.53
C ALA A 37 14.22 5.75 -3.68
N THR A 38 13.72 5.91 -4.91
CA THR A 38 14.57 6.16 -6.10
C THR A 38 15.37 7.46 -6.00
N ARG A 39 14.76 8.53 -5.48
CA ARG A 39 15.48 9.80 -5.23
C ARG A 39 16.42 9.73 -4.05
N ALA A 40 16.02 9.03 -3.00
CA ALA A 40 16.85 8.84 -1.82
C ALA A 40 18.10 8.04 -2.15
N ALA A 41 18.04 7.06 -3.06
CA ALA A 41 19.21 6.28 -3.48
C ALA A 41 20.38 7.17 -3.93
N VAL A 42 20.14 8.13 -4.84
CA VAL A 42 21.18 9.06 -5.31
C VAL A 42 21.72 9.94 -4.17
N ARG A 43 20.83 10.44 -3.30
CA ARG A 43 21.21 11.29 -2.16
C ARG A 43 22.01 10.52 -1.11
N THR A 44 21.67 9.25 -0.87
CA THR A 44 22.39 8.35 0.03
C THR A 44 23.78 8.06 -0.50
N THR A 45 23.94 7.85 -1.82
CA THR A 45 25.26 7.66 -2.45
C THR A 45 26.13 8.92 -2.31
N GLU A 46 25.57 10.11 -2.49
CA GLU A 46 26.34 11.34 -2.30
C GLU A 46 26.70 11.59 -0.84
N ALA A 47 25.77 11.36 0.09
CA ALA A 47 26.04 11.45 1.52
C ALA A 47 27.08 10.41 2.00
N ALA A 48 27.20 9.26 1.32
CA ALA A 48 28.21 8.26 1.63
C ALA A 48 29.65 8.74 1.40
N ARG A 49 29.84 9.81 0.62
CA ARG A 49 31.16 10.45 0.43
C ARG A 49 31.64 11.18 1.68
N GLU A 50 30.72 11.64 2.53
CA GLU A 50 31.01 12.32 3.80
C GLU A 50 31.09 11.34 4.98
N GLY A 51 30.68 10.08 4.77
CA GLY A 51 30.79 8.99 5.74
C GLY A 51 29.51 8.17 5.85
N LEU A 52 29.58 7.10 6.65
CA LEU A 52 28.46 6.17 6.80
C LEU A 52 27.29 6.76 7.59
N ALA A 53 27.57 7.56 8.63
CA ALA A 53 26.54 8.17 9.48
C ALA A 53 25.55 9.06 8.70
N PRO A 54 26.00 10.04 7.88
CA PRO A 54 25.08 10.86 7.09
C PRO A 54 24.32 10.06 6.02
N ALA A 55 24.96 9.10 5.35
CA ALA A 55 24.30 8.21 4.39
C ALA A 55 23.17 7.39 5.04
N LEU A 56 23.43 6.84 6.22
CA LEU A 56 22.45 6.05 6.97
C LEU A 56 21.27 6.92 7.41
N GLN A 57 21.50 8.17 7.80
CA GLN A 57 20.44 9.10 8.15
C GLN A 57 19.51 9.40 6.96
N VAL A 58 20.07 9.61 5.77
CA VAL A 58 19.28 9.82 4.54
C VAL A 58 18.50 8.55 4.17
N ALA A 59 19.14 7.38 4.22
CA ALA A 59 18.50 6.11 3.96
C ALA A 59 17.32 5.84 4.91
N PHE A 60 17.52 6.00 6.23
CA PHE A 60 16.45 5.83 7.21
C PHE A 60 15.32 6.84 7.03
N SER A 61 15.65 8.12 6.77
CA SER A 61 14.63 9.15 6.55
C SER A 61 13.74 8.84 5.35
N SER A 62 14.28 8.22 4.30
CA SER A 62 13.46 7.75 3.17
C SER A 62 12.59 6.54 3.54
N GLY A 63 13.12 5.62 4.35
CA GLY A 63 12.39 4.44 4.84
C GLY A 63 11.23 4.81 5.75
N THR A 64 11.38 5.83 6.60
CA THR A 64 10.29 6.31 7.46
C THR A 64 9.17 6.93 6.65
N VAL A 65 9.46 7.68 5.58
CA VAL A 65 8.42 8.23 4.67
C VAL A 65 7.60 7.12 4.03
N MET A 66 8.26 6.04 3.55
CA MET A 66 7.55 4.88 3.01
C MET A 66 6.64 4.23 4.07
N GLY A 67 7.16 3.97 5.28
CA GLY A 67 6.39 3.34 6.36
C GLY A 67 5.19 4.18 6.82
N LEU A 68 5.41 5.49 7.03
CA LEU A 68 4.35 6.42 7.45
C LEU A 68 3.28 6.58 6.37
N THR A 69 3.64 6.53 5.09
CA THR A 69 2.66 6.62 3.99
C THR A 69 1.75 5.39 3.96
N VAL A 70 2.31 4.19 4.12
CA VAL A 70 1.53 2.93 4.15
C VAL A 70 0.59 2.90 5.36
N VAL A 71 1.12 3.18 6.55
CA VAL A 71 0.32 3.21 7.79
C VAL A 71 -0.72 4.32 7.73
N GLY A 72 -0.33 5.52 7.26
CA GLY A 72 -1.22 6.67 7.14
C GLY A 72 -2.40 6.40 6.22
N LEU A 73 -2.16 5.86 5.01
CA LEU A 73 -3.23 5.52 4.06
C LEU A 73 -4.09 4.36 4.54
N GLY A 74 -3.50 3.37 5.22
CA GLY A 74 -4.24 2.25 5.81
C GLY A 74 -5.20 2.69 6.93
N VAL A 75 -4.70 3.51 7.86
CA VAL A 75 -5.50 4.05 8.97
C VAL A 75 -6.52 5.07 8.47
N LEU A 76 -6.17 5.96 7.54
CA LEU A 76 -7.13 6.89 6.92
C LEU A 76 -8.25 6.15 6.22
N GLY A 77 -7.92 5.12 5.42
CA GLY A 77 -8.92 4.29 4.75
C GLY A 77 -9.86 3.66 5.78
N LEU A 78 -9.29 2.95 6.76
CA LEU A 78 -10.08 2.30 7.81
C LEU A 78 -10.98 3.29 8.57
N ALA A 79 -10.43 4.42 9.02
CA ALA A 79 -11.16 5.45 9.76
C ALA A 79 -12.27 6.10 8.93
N THR A 80 -12.05 6.31 7.63
CA THR A 80 -13.05 6.88 6.74
C THR A 80 -14.23 5.93 6.57
N PHE A 81 -13.97 4.63 6.34
CA PHE A 81 -15.02 3.63 6.19
C PHE A 81 -15.80 3.38 7.49
N THR A 82 -15.13 3.39 8.65
CA THR A 82 -15.82 3.23 9.94
C THR A 82 -16.62 4.47 10.34
N CYS A 83 -16.17 5.68 9.99
CA CYS A 83 -16.93 6.91 10.27
C CYS A 83 -18.18 7.03 9.37
N LEU A 84 -18.09 6.66 8.09
CA LEU A 84 -19.21 6.76 7.15
C LEU A 84 -20.30 5.72 7.38
N TYR A 85 -19.93 4.49 7.74
CA TYR A 85 -20.87 3.36 7.84
C TYR A 85 -21.20 2.95 9.29
N GLY A 86 -20.62 3.61 10.28
CA GLY A 86 -20.82 3.30 11.70
C GLY A 86 -20.04 2.06 12.16
N ALA A 87 -20.32 1.64 13.40
CA ALA A 87 -19.66 0.49 14.06
C ALA A 87 -20.56 -0.77 14.10
N ASP A 88 -21.41 -0.94 13.09
CA ASP A 88 -22.34 -2.07 13.02
C ASP A 88 -21.71 -3.29 12.34
N GLU A 89 -22.27 -4.48 12.52
CA GLU A 89 -21.72 -5.74 11.96
C GLU A 89 -21.60 -5.71 10.42
N LEU A 90 -22.44 -4.89 9.79
CA LEU A 90 -22.47 -4.65 8.37
C LEU A 90 -21.35 -3.70 7.89
N ALA A 91 -20.87 -2.79 8.75
CA ALA A 91 -19.72 -1.95 8.47
C ALA A 91 -18.41 -2.75 8.48
N LEU A 92 -18.34 -3.81 9.31
CA LEU A 92 -17.20 -4.72 9.35
C LEU A 92 -17.00 -5.41 7.98
N GLN A 93 -18.08 -5.84 7.33
CA GLN A 93 -18.00 -6.47 6.00
C GLN A 93 -17.45 -5.52 4.93
N LYS A 94 -17.76 -4.22 5.02
CA LYS A 94 -17.24 -3.20 4.09
C LYS A 94 -15.74 -2.95 4.30
N VAL A 95 -15.29 -2.89 5.55
CA VAL A 95 -13.87 -2.78 5.92
C VAL A 95 -13.07 -4.00 5.46
N LEU A 96 -13.65 -5.20 5.53
CA LEU A 96 -13.05 -6.41 4.97
C LEU A 96 -12.86 -6.28 3.44
N GLY A 97 -13.80 -5.67 2.73
CA GLY A 97 -13.68 -5.33 1.31
C GLY A 97 -12.45 -4.45 1.02
N PHE A 98 -12.25 -3.38 1.79
CA PHE A 98 -11.06 -2.51 1.70
C PHE A 98 -9.76 -3.28 1.91
N SER A 99 -9.70 -4.09 2.96
CA SER A 99 -8.52 -4.90 3.30
C SER A 99 -8.19 -5.89 2.18
N PHE A 100 -9.22 -6.55 1.63
CA PHE A 100 -9.06 -7.49 0.51
C PHE A 100 -8.54 -6.80 -0.76
N GLY A 101 -9.00 -5.57 -1.06
CA GLY A 101 -8.50 -4.75 -2.16
C GLY A 101 -7.04 -4.38 -2.01
N ALA A 102 -6.66 -3.90 -0.81
CA ALA A 102 -5.28 -3.54 -0.51
C ALA A 102 -4.32 -4.74 -0.63
N SER A 103 -4.71 -5.90 -0.08
CA SER A 103 -3.93 -7.15 -0.16
C SER A 103 -3.79 -7.67 -1.58
N SER A 104 -4.81 -7.52 -2.43
CA SER A 104 -4.75 -7.96 -3.83
C SER A 104 -3.64 -7.23 -4.59
N ILE A 105 -3.60 -5.89 -4.50
CA ILE A 105 -2.52 -5.10 -5.14
C ILE A 105 -1.16 -5.39 -4.52
N ALA A 106 -1.09 -5.51 -3.19
CA ALA A 106 0.17 -5.82 -2.50
C ALA A 106 0.75 -7.19 -2.93
N LEU A 107 -0.11 -8.19 -3.14
CA LEU A 107 0.29 -9.51 -3.62
C LEU A 107 0.93 -9.41 -5.01
N PHE A 108 0.26 -8.76 -5.96
CA PHE A 108 0.79 -8.60 -7.31
C PHE A 108 2.06 -7.74 -7.35
N ALA A 109 2.12 -6.66 -6.56
CA ALA A 109 3.31 -5.83 -6.46
C ALA A 109 4.51 -6.62 -5.91
N ARG A 110 4.30 -7.46 -4.90
CA ARG A 110 5.35 -8.28 -4.30
C ARG A 110 5.81 -9.41 -5.22
N VAL A 111 4.88 -10.15 -5.80
CA VAL A 111 5.20 -11.28 -6.71
C VAL A 111 5.81 -10.76 -8.00
N GLY A 112 5.16 -9.79 -8.65
CA GLY A 112 5.65 -9.21 -9.91
C GLY A 112 6.97 -8.48 -9.73
N GLY A 113 7.11 -7.66 -8.68
CA GLY A 113 8.36 -6.97 -8.37
C GLY A 113 9.49 -7.93 -8.00
N GLY A 114 9.18 -9.02 -7.28
CA GLY A 114 10.15 -10.06 -6.93
C GLY A 114 10.70 -10.78 -8.16
N ILE A 115 9.83 -11.16 -9.09
CA ILE A 115 10.25 -11.78 -10.37
C ILE A 115 11.09 -10.80 -11.18
N TYR A 116 10.64 -9.54 -11.32
CA TYR A 116 11.35 -8.51 -12.09
C TYR A 116 12.77 -8.28 -11.55
N THR A 117 12.89 -8.07 -10.24
CA THR A 117 14.20 -7.82 -9.60
C THR A 117 15.10 -9.03 -9.67
N LYS A 118 14.58 -10.25 -9.45
CA LYS A 118 15.40 -11.47 -9.52
C LYS A 118 15.84 -11.83 -10.93
N ALA A 119 14.98 -11.63 -11.94
CA ALA A 119 15.36 -11.83 -13.33
C ALA A 119 16.45 -10.84 -13.76
N ALA A 120 16.38 -9.59 -13.31
CA ALA A 120 17.41 -8.59 -13.58
C ALA A 120 18.74 -8.93 -12.88
N ASP A 121 18.68 -9.37 -11.62
CA ASP A 121 19.84 -9.77 -10.81
C ASP A 121 20.60 -10.93 -11.47
N VAL A 122 19.90 -12.02 -11.82
CA VAL A 122 20.50 -13.21 -12.46
C VAL A 122 21.01 -12.96 -13.88
N GLY A 123 20.47 -11.96 -14.58
CA GLY A 123 20.95 -11.58 -15.91
C GLY A 123 22.15 -10.63 -15.89
N ALA A 124 22.43 -9.99 -14.74
CA ALA A 124 23.51 -9.03 -14.57
C ALA A 124 24.77 -9.65 -13.91
N ASP A 125 24.60 -10.66 -13.05
CA ASP A 125 25.66 -11.53 -12.53
C ASP A 125 26.12 -12.58 -13.56
#